data_AF-A0A1Y5PV80-F1
#
_entry.id   AF-A0A1Y5PV80-F1
#
_cell.length_a   1.000
_cell.length_b   1.000
_cell.length_c   1.000
_cell.angle_alpha   90.00
_cell.angle_beta   90.00
_cell.angle_gamma   90.00
#
_symmetry.space_group_name_H-M   'P 1'
#
loop_
_entity.id
_entity.type
_entity.pdbx_description
1 polymer ?
#
loop_
_entity_poly.entity_id
_entity_poly.type
_entity_poly.pdbx_seq_one_letter_code
_entity_poly.pdbx_strand_id
1 'polypeptide(L)'
;MRGVIVAALAAPLLAGCVGAVKSVVTAPVKAVGQVADWSTTSQDESDRNRGRELRKSEERVGKLSRQRDKAVEKCRDGDEEQCRRAEVLEHEIEAEMAAPR
;
A
#
# COMPACT_ATOMS: atom_id res chain seq x y z
N MET A 1 -13.49 -68.44 -15.96
CA MET A 1 -12.87 -67.21 -16.49
C MET A 1 -13.83 -66.00 -16.60
N ARG A 2 -15.00 -66.00 -15.93
CA ARG A 2 -15.95 -64.86 -15.97
C ARG A 2 -15.88 -63.93 -14.74
N GLY A 3 -15.39 -64.42 -13.59
CA GLY A 3 -15.32 -63.65 -12.34
C GLY A 3 -14.15 -62.67 -12.23
N VAL A 4 -13.07 -62.86 -13.01
CA VAL A 4 -11.88 -61.99 -12.98
C VAL A 4 -12.15 -60.64 -13.68
N ILE A 5 -13.06 -60.64 -14.67
CA ILE A 5 -13.41 -59.43 -15.45
C ILE A 5 -14.24 -58.45 -14.60
N VAL A 6 -15.11 -58.96 -13.72
CA VAL A 6 -15.95 -58.11 -12.84
C VAL A 6 -15.11 -57.44 -11.74
N ALA A 7 -14.10 -58.13 -11.20
CA ALA A 7 -13.19 -57.56 -10.21
C ALA A 7 -12.26 -56.48 -10.79
N ALA A 8 -11.82 -56.64 -12.05
CA ALA A 8 -10.96 -55.67 -12.73
C ALA A 8 -11.68 -54.36 -13.12
N LEU A 9 -13.00 -54.42 -13.35
CA LEU A 9 -13.84 -53.24 -13.68
C LEU A 9 -14.30 -52.46 -12.44
N ALA A 10 -14.25 -53.05 -11.24
CA ALA A 10 -14.63 -52.39 -9.99
C ALA A 10 -13.49 -51.59 -9.33
N ALA A 11 -12.23 -51.88 -9.69
CA ALA A 11 -11.05 -51.21 -9.14
C ALA A 11 -10.96 -49.69 -9.45
N PRO A 12 -11.26 -49.18 -10.66
CA PRO A 12 -11.16 -47.75 -10.94
C PRO A 12 -12.31 -46.92 -10.35
N LEU A 13 -13.46 -47.54 -10.06
CA LEU A 13 -14.61 -46.86 -9.44
C LEU A 13 -14.33 -46.50 -7.96
N LEU A 14 -13.53 -47.32 -7.26
CA LEU A 14 -13.07 -47.01 -5.89
C LEU A 14 -11.89 -46.03 -5.86
N ALA A 15 -11.09 -45.97 -6.93
CA ALA A 15 -10.01 -44.98 -7.09
C ALA A 15 -10.53 -43.55 -7.31
N GLY A 16 -11.73 -43.40 -7.89
CA GLY A 16 -12.37 -42.09 -8.12
C GLY A 16 -12.82 -41.38 -6.83
N CYS A 17 -13.22 -42.13 -5.80
CA CYS A 17 -13.67 -41.56 -4.51
C CYS A 17 -12.51 -40.93 -3.70
N VAL A 18 -11.28 -41.43 -3.85
CA VAL A 18 -10.12 -40.90 -3.10
C VAL A 18 -9.58 -39.61 -3.72
N GLY A 19 -9.77 -39.42 -5.04
CA GLY A 19 -9.39 -38.18 -5.74
C GLY A 19 -10.34 -37.00 -5.51
N ALA A 20 -11.63 -37.28 -5.33
CA ALA A 20 -12.66 -36.26 -5.10
C ALA A 20 -12.50 -35.54 -3.74
N VAL A 21 -12.10 -36.25 -2.68
CA VAL A 21 -11.90 -35.64 -1.36
C VAL A 21 -10.68 -34.71 -1.35
N LYS A 22 -9.61 -35.07 -2.06
CA LYS A 22 -8.42 -34.21 -2.17
C LYS A 22 -8.69 -32.92 -2.93
N SER A 23 -9.52 -32.96 -3.97
CA SER A 23 -9.86 -31.78 -4.78
C SER A 23 -10.89 -30.86 -4.09
N VAL A 24 -11.86 -31.41 -3.37
CA VAL A 24 -12.83 -30.64 -2.56
C VAL A 24 -12.16 -29.93 -1.37
N VAL A 25 -11.14 -30.54 -0.76
CA VAL A 25 -10.43 -29.93 0.38
C VAL A 25 -9.37 -28.91 -0.06
N THR A 26 -8.76 -29.08 -1.24
CA THR A 26 -7.70 -28.15 -1.73
C THR A 26 -8.23 -26.97 -2.55
N ALA A 27 -9.40 -27.09 -3.17
CA ALA A 27 -10.04 -25.99 -3.91
C ALA A 27 -10.32 -24.73 -3.04
N PRO A 28 -10.89 -24.81 -1.81
CA PRO A 28 -11.14 -23.61 -1.01
C PRO A 28 -9.85 -22.96 -0.52
N VAL A 29 -8.81 -23.74 -0.20
CA VAL A 29 -7.53 -23.19 0.28
C VAL A 29 -6.82 -22.37 -0.80
N LYS A 30 -6.85 -22.83 -2.06
CA LYS A 30 -6.27 -22.07 -3.20
C LYS A 30 -7.08 -20.84 -3.59
N ALA A 31 -8.41 -20.89 -3.44
CA ALA A 31 -9.26 -19.74 -3.72
C ALA A 31 -9.12 -18.66 -2.65
N VAL A 32 -9.10 -19.04 -1.36
CA VAL A 32 -8.91 -18.13 -0.23
C VAL A 32 -7.50 -17.51 -0.22
N GLY A 33 -6.47 -18.29 -0.57
CA GLY A 33 -5.09 -17.78 -0.65
C GLY A 33 -4.91 -16.68 -1.71
N GLN A 34 -5.54 -16.81 -2.89
CA GLN A 34 -5.41 -15.80 -3.95
C GLN A 34 -6.17 -14.50 -3.65
N VAL A 35 -7.34 -14.56 -3.01
CA VAL A 35 -8.06 -13.34 -2.59
C VAL A 35 -7.37 -12.64 -1.41
N ALA A 36 -6.79 -13.41 -0.49
CA ALA A 36 -5.99 -12.87 0.60
C ALA A 36 -4.73 -12.16 0.07
N ASP A 37 -3.98 -12.79 -0.83
CA ASP A 37 -2.75 -12.21 -1.40
C ASP A 37 -3.01 -10.91 -2.15
N TRP A 38 -4.11 -10.82 -2.94
CA TRP A 38 -4.42 -9.61 -3.70
C TRP A 38 -4.91 -8.46 -2.81
N SER A 39 -5.69 -8.78 -1.77
CA SER A 39 -6.15 -7.80 -0.78
C SER A 39 -5.04 -7.27 0.13
N THR A 40 -4.03 -8.10 0.42
CA THR A 40 -2.86 -7.71 1.24
C THR A 40 -1.84 -6.94 0.40
N THR A 41 -1.49 -7.40 -0.80
CA THR A 41 -0.52 -6.70 -1.66
C THR A 41 -1.03 -5.32 -2.11
N SER A 42 -2.33 -5.19 -2.40
CA SER A 42 -2.91 -3.89 -2.74
C SER A 42 -2.86 -2.88 -1.57
N GLN A 43 -2.95 -3.35 -0.32
CA GLN A 43 -2.83 -2.49 0.87
C GLN A 43 -1.38 -2.15 1.19
N ASP A 44 -0.47 -3.14 1.15
CA ASP A 44 0.97 -2.95 1.37
C ASP A 44 1.59 -1.94 0.39
N GLU A 45 1.16 -1.96 -0.88
CA GLU A 45 1.64 -1.02 -1.89
C GLU A 45 1.05 0.39 -1.72
N SER A 46 -0.23 0.48 -1.34
CA SER A 46 -0.89 1.74 -1.00
C SER A 46 -0.23 2.42 0.21
N ASP A 47 0.08 1.66 1.26
CA ASP A 47 0.73 2.18 2.47
C ASP A 47 2.15 2.65 2.20
N ARG A 48 2.90 1.95 1.34
CA ARG A 48 4.24 2.37 0.90
C ARG A 48 4.19 3.67 0.10
N ASN A 49 3.19 3.83 -0.77
CA ASN A 49 3.00 5.07 -1.54
C ASN A 49 2.61 6.23 -0.62
N ARG A 50 1.67 6.01 0.31
CA ARG A 50 1.27 7.01 1.30
C ARG A 50 2.43 7.46 2.18
N GLY A 51 3.27 6.53 2.64
CA GLY A 51 4.49 6.84 3.39
C GLY A 51 5.55 7.61 2.60
N ARG A 52 5.58 7.47 1.27
CA ARG A 52 6.45 8.29 0.40
C ARG A 52 5.92 9.71 0.26
N GLU A 53 4.62 9.87 0.06
CA GLU A 53 4.00 11.19 -0.09
C GLU A 53 4.05 12.01 1.21
N LEU A 54 3.88 11.37 2.37
CA LEU A 54 4.07 12.00 3.68
C LEU A 54 5.49 12.55 3.85
N ARG A 55 6.52 11.74 3.58
CA ARG A 55 7.92 12.20 3.67
C ARG A 55 8.22 13.37 2.74
N LYS A 56 7.69 13.34 1.50
CA LYS A 56 7.86 14.46 0.56
C LYS A 56 7.17 15.73 1.07
N SER A 57 5.97 15.61 1.64
CA SER A 57 5.26 16.76 2.23
C SER A 57 6.04 17.34 3.41
N GLU A 58 6.52 16.50 4.32
CA GLU A 58 7.36 16.92 5.45
C GLU A 58 8.65 17.60 4.99
N GLU A 59 9.32 17.06 3.97
CA GLU A 59 10.51 17.68 3.38
C GLU A 59 10.23 19.05 2.75
N ARG A 60 9.08 19.21 2.07
CA ARG A 60 8.66 20.50 1.49
C ARG A 60 8.41 21.53 2.58
N VAL A 61 7.61 21.18 3.59
CA VAL A 61 7.35 22.06 4.75
C VAL A 61 8.66 22.42 5.44
N GLY A 62 9.54 21.43 5.71
CA GLY A 62 10.83 21.68 6.34
C GLY A 62 11.74 22.64 5.53
N LYS A 63 11.70 22.57 4.20
CA LYS A 63 12.44 23.50 3.32
C LYS A 63 11.84 24.91 3.37
N LEU A 64 10.51 25.02 3.34
CA LEU A 64 9.82 26.31 3.42
C LEU A 64 10.06 26.97 4.78
N SER A 65 9.95 26.23 5.89
CA SER A 65 10.22 26.74 7.24
C SER A 65 11.64 27.29 7.38
N ARG A 66 12.66 26.58 6.87
CA ARG A 66 14.05 27.08 6.87
C ARG A 66 14.23 28.36 6.05
N GLN A 67 13.49 28.51 4.94
CA GLN A 67 13.52 29.73 4.14
C GLN A 67 12.83 30.88 4.87
N ARG A 68 11.68 30.60 5.50
CA ARG A 68 10.93 31.55 6.32
C ARG A 68 11.82 32.07 7.44
N ASP A 69 12.48 31.18 8.18
CA ASP A 69 13.33 31.56 9.31
C ASP A 69 14.48 32.49 8.87
N LYS A 70 15.12 32.20 7.72
CA LYS A 70 16.14 33.07 7.13
C LYS A 70 15.58 34.42 6.66
N ALA A 71 14.38 34.43 6.09
CA ALA A 71 13.72 35.67 5.67
C ALA A 71 13.36 36.54 6.88
N VAL A 72 12.88 35.92 7.98
CA VAL A 72 12.60 36.60 9.24
C VAL A 72 13.86 37.16 9.88
N GLU A 73 14.98 36.42 9.85
CA GLU A 73 16.27 36.91 10.32
C GLU A 73 16.67 38.20 9.59
N LYS A 74 16.67 38.16 8.25
CA LYS A 74 17.00 39.35 7.43
C LYS A 74 16.01 40.50 7.58
N CYS A 75 14.72 40.18 7.76
CA CYS A 75 13.70 41.17 8.07
C CYS A 75 14.02 41.92 9.37
N ARG A 76 14.46 41.19 10.41
CA ARG A 76 14.90 41.81 11.68
C ARG A 76 16.15 42.67 11.51
N ASP A 77 17.00 42.34 10.53
CA ASP A 77 18.16 43.15 10.16
C ASP A 77 17.80 44.41 9.33
N GLY A 78 16.52 44.61 9.01
CA GLY A 78 16.01 45.81 8.33
C GLY A 78 15.72 45.63 6.83
N ASP A 79 15.78 44.41 6.30
CA ASP A 79 15.44 44.13 4.90
C ASP A 79 13.91 43.98 4.72
N GLU A 80 13.25 45.08 4.35
CA GLU A 80 11.78 45.13 4.15
C GLU A 80 11.26 44.15 3.09
N GLU A 81 12.06 43.82 2.06
CA GLU A 81 11.67 42.85 1.05
C GLU A 81 11.56 41.45 1.68
N GLN A 82 12.51 41.12 2.56
CA GLN A 82 12.53 39.84 3.26
C GLN A 82 11.41 39.73 4.29
N CYS A 83 10.96 40.85 4.87
CA CYS A 83 9.75 40.86 5.70
C CYS A 83 8.53 40.40 4.91
N ARG A 84 8.30 40.99 3.73
CA ARG A 84 7.19 40.57 2.86
C ARG A 84 7.36 39.12 2.40
N ARG A 85 8.59 38.71 2.10
CA ARG A 85 8.89 37.32 1.71
C ARG A 85 8.61 36.34 2.85
N ALA A 86 8.90 36.69 4.10
CA ALA A 86 8.61 35.85 5.26
C ALA A 86 7.11 35.59 5.42
N GLU A 87 6.27 36.62 5.23
CA GLU A 87 4.81 36.48 5.26
C GLU A 87 4.30 35.55 4.16
N VAL A 88 4.79 35.73 2.92
CA VAL A 88 4.43 34.85 1.80
C VAL A 88 4.83 33.40 2.09
N LEU A 89 6.04 33.18 2.61
CA LEU A 89 6.52 31.85 2.98
C LEU A 89 5.69 31.23 4.12
N GLU A 90 5.22 32.03 5.06
CA GLU A 90 4.34 31.56 6.14
C GLU A 90 2.98 31.08 5.59
N HIS A 91 2.39 31.82 4.65
CA HIS A 91 1.18 31.39 3.95
C HIS A 91 1.39 30.13 3.09
N GLU A 92 2.54 30.00 2.43
CA GLU A 92 2.88 28.78 1.68
C GLU A 92 3.02 27.57 2.61
N ILE A 93 3.63 27.74 3.78
CA ILE A 93 3.74 26.68 4.80
C ILE A 93 2.36 26.26 5.30
N GLU A 94 1.49 27.23 5.62
CA GLU A 94 0.13 26.97 6.08
C GLU A 94 -0.69 26.23 5.01
N ALA A 95 -0.60 26.67 3.75
CA ALA A 95 -1.28 26.01 2.63
C ALA A 95 -0.80 24.55 2.43
N GLU A 96 0.51 24.31 2.51
CA GLU A 96 1.08 22.96 2.38
C GLU A 96 0.71 22.06 3.57
N MET A 97 0.56 22.64 4.76
CA MET A 97 0.12 21.93 5.97
C MET A 97 -1.39 21.62 5.96
N ALA A 98 -2.19 22.48 5.35
CA ALA A 98 -3.64 22.34 5.20
C ALA A 98 -4.04 21.41 4.04
N ALA A 99 -3.11 21.09 3.14
CA ALA A 99 -3.36 20.17 2.03
C ALA A 99 -3.74 18.77 2.55
N PRO A 100 -4.83 18.15 2.03
CA PRO A 100 -5.21 16.80 2.41
C PRO A 100 -4.12 15.79 2.00
N ARG A 101 -3.77 14.87 2.92
CA ARG A 101 -2.70 13.86 2.76
C ARG A 101 -3.25 12.44 2.70
#